data_AF-I0YX87-F1
#
_entry.id   AF-I0YX87-F1
#
_cell.length_a   1.000
_cell.length_b   1.000
_cell.length_c   1.000
_cell.angle_alpha   90.00
_cell.angle_beta   90.00
_cell.angle_gamma   90.00
#
_symmetry.space_group_name_H-M   'P 1'
#
loop_
_entity.id
_entity.type
_entity.pdbx_description
1 polymer ?
#
loop_
_entity_poly.entity_id
_entity_poly.type
_entity_poly.pdbx_seq_one_letter_code
_entity_poly.pdbx_strand_id
1 'polypeptide(L)'
;MHSKGLRHDQSNMNIYWWTFYMQYFVLREHERCIELLRKWDTVGVDFNTARPVEGVRLHYSGNFWWARADYYLRLDAKIGSNYLDPEFYVGSGDNGRHFSLWQSQNDMYKAEYPPKFFTDAAPGVRHWLLS
;
A
#
# COMPACT_ATOMS: atom_id res chain seq x y z
N MET A 1 -20.26 -0.21 -0.49
CA MET A 1 -18.90 0.03 0.05
C MET A 1 -18.21 -1.33 0.12
N HIS A 2 -17.30 -1.64 -0.81
CA HIS A 2 -16.49 -2.87 -0.75
C HIS A 2 -15.31 -2.60 0.18
N SER A 3 -15.33 -3.17 1.39
CA SER A 3 -14.17 -3.18 2.29
C SER A 3 -13.20 -4.27 1.86
N LYS A 4 -12.16 -3.90 1.09
CA LYS A 4 -11.01 -4.80 0.85
C LYS A 4 -10.52 -5.27 2.22
N GLY A 5 -10.63 -6.58 2.50
CA GLY A 5 -10.18 -7.18 3.76
C GLY A 5 -11.25 -7.76 4.68
N LEU A 6 -12.54 -7.52 4.42
CA LEU A 6 -13.64 -8.18 5.15
C LEU A 6 -14.49 -8.95 4.15
N ARG A 7 -14.11 -10.22 3.90
CA ARG A 7 -15.03 -11.18 3.30
C ARG A 7 -15.78 -11.90 4.41
N HIS A 8 -17.08 -12.10 4.22
CA HIS A 8 -17.93 -12.86 5.14
C HIS A 8 -17.51 -14.35 5.22
N ASP A 9 -16.70 -14.83 4.27
CA ASP A 9 -16.05 -16.13 4.30
C ASP A 9 -14.54 -15.98 4.57
N GLN A 10 -14.07 -16.41 5.73
CA GLN A 10 -12.63 -16.55 6.01
C GLN A 10 -12.01 -17.78 5.31
N SER A 11 -12.64 -18.25 4.23
CA SER A 11 -12.23 -19.47 3.52
C SER A 11 -10.86 -19.32 2.84
N ASN A 12 -10.49 -18.10 2.46
CA ASN A 12 -9.24 -17.80 1.80
C ASN A 12 -8.22 -17.19 2.77
N MET A 13 -7.38 -18.06 3.33
CA MET A 13 -6.32 -17.72 4.28
C MET A 13 -5.28 -16.75 3.68
N ASN A 14 -5.04 -16.79 2.37
CA ASN A 14 -4.12 -15.86 1.69
C ASN A 14 -4.62 -14.41 1.81
N ILE A 15 -5.91 -14.18 1.55
CA ILE A 15 -6.52 -12.84 1.63
C ILE A 15 -6.55 -12.34 3.07
N TYR A 16 -6.81 -13.22 4.03
CA TYR A 16 -6.73 -12.89 5.46
C TYR A 16 -5.33 -12.40 5.82
N TRP A 17 -4.29 -13.19 5.49
CA TRP A 17 -2.91 -12.82 5.80
C TRP A 17 -2.44 -11.58 5.08
N TRP A 18 -2.82 -11.41 3.81
CA TRP A 18 -2.51 -10.20 3.05
C TRP A 18 -3.12 -8.96 3.70
N THR A 19 -4.39 -9.04 4.13
CA THR A 19 -5.05 -7.93 4.82
C THR A 19 -4.42 -7.65 6.18
N PHE A 20 -4.05 -8.69 6.93
CA PHE A 20 -3.36 -8.54 8.21
C PHE A 20 -2.00 -7.86 8.03
N TYR A 21 -1.23 -8.28 7.03
CA TYR A 21 0.05 -7.69 6.65
C TYR A 21 -0.07 -6.19 6.35
N MET A 22 -1.04 -5.78 5.51
CA MET A 22 -1.23 -4.36 5.18
C MET A 22 -1.64 -3.53 6.40
N GLN A 23 -2.55 -4.06 7.23
CA GLN A 23 -2.97 -3.42 8.47
C GLN A 23 -1.82 -3.30 9.49
N TYR A 24 -0.93 -4.30 9.56
CA TYR A 24 0.22 -4.26 10.45
C TYR A 24 1.06 -3.00 10.17
N PHE A 25 1.45 -2.76 8.92
CA PHE A 25 2.28 -1.60 8.59
C PHE A 25 1.54 -0.26 8.72
N VAL A 26 0.26 -0.19 8.36
CA VAL A 26 -0.48 1.09 8.42
C VAL A 26 -0.93 1.44 9.84
N LEU A 27 -1.27 0.45 10.68
CA LEU A 27 -1.81 0.68 12.03
C LEU A 27 -0.77 0.47 13.13
N ARG A 28 0.00 -0.63 13.09
CA ARG A 28 1.00 -0.92 14.14
C ARG A 28 2.23 -0.05 13.98
N GLU A 29 2.72 0.12 12.75
CA GLU A 29 3.87 0.98 12.43
C GLU A 29 3.45 2.43 12.09
N HIS A 30 2.34 2.91 12.66
CA HIS A 30 1.78 4.23 12.35
C HIS A 30 2.74 5.39 12.71
N GLU A 31 3.51 5.27 13.80
CA GLU A 31 4.50 6.29 14.18
C GLU A 31 5.57 6.46 13.08
N ARG A 32 6.02 5.34 12.50
CA ARG A 32 6.97 5.35 11.39
C ARG A 32 6.33 5.92 10.12
N CYS A 33 5.04 5.64 9.87
CA CYS A 33 4.29 6.29 8.79
C CYS A 33 4.31 7.82 8.98
N ILE A 34 3.99 8.31 10.17
CA ILE A 34 3.95 9.74 10.49
C ILE A 34 5.33 10.38 10.31
N GLU A 35 6.41 9.73 10.74
CA GLU A 35 7.77 10.21 10.54
C GLU A 35 8.11 10.33 9.05
N LEU A 36 7.79 9.29 8.26
CA LEU A 36 8.05 9.26 6.82
C LEU A 36 7.24 10.33 6.07
N LEU A 37 6.01 10.64 6.50
CA LEU A 37 5.19 11.72 5.92
C LEU A 37 5.81 13.12 6.10
N ARG A 38 6.83 13.29 6.94
CA ARG A 38 7.61 14.54 6.97
C ARG A 38 8.46 14.72 5.70
N LYS A 39 8.80 13.62 5.04
CA LYS A 39 9.67 13.57 3.84
C LYS A 39 8.93 13.17 2.58
N TRP A 40 7.87 12.38 2.70
CA TRP A 40 7.10 11.80 1.60
C TRP A 40 5.65 12.28 1.62
N ASP A 41 4.97 12.23 0.48
CA ASP A 41 3.58 12.67 0.33
C ASP A 41 2.59 11.57 0.75
N THR A 42 2.95 10.31 0.48
CA THR A 42 2.18 9.15 0.90
C THR A 42 3.08 8.03 1.41
N VAL A 43 2.53 7.19 2.28
CA VAL A 43 3.22 6.03 2.85
C VAL A 43 2.26 4.85 2.87
N GLY A 44 2.70 3.70 2.39
CA GLY A 44 1.92 2.45 2.40
C GLY A 44 2.83 1.26 2.23
N VAL A 45 2.29 0.16 1.70
CA VAL A 45 3.05 -1.06 1.41
C VAL A 45 2.78 -1.57 0.01
N ASP A 46 3.72 -2.35 -0.51
CA ASP A 46 3.64 -2.93 -1.85
C ASP A 46 3.28 -1.88 -2.92
N PHE A 47 4.03 -0.77 -2.92
CA PHE A 47 3.82 0.31 -3.88
C PHE A 47 4.25 -0.14 -5.28
N ASN A 48 3.31 -0.15 -6.21
CA ASN A 48 3.54 -0.52 -7.58
C ASN A 48 3.92 0.71 -8.41
N THR A 49 5.17 0.75 -8.84
CA THR A 49 5.77 1.81 -9.69
C THR A 49 5.98 1.38 -11.13
N ALA A 50 5.60 0.14 -11.49
CA ALA A 50 5.79 -0.35 -12.85
C ALA A 50 5.19 0.68 -13.82
N ARG A 51 6.05 1.23 -14.69
CA ARG A 51 5.66 2.23 -15.69
C ARG A 51 4.37 1.80 -16.38
N PRO A 52 3.52 2.75 -16.81
CA PRO A 52 2.24 2.43 -17.43
C PRO A 52 2.46 1.72 -18.77
N VAL A 53 2.69 0.41 -18.70
CA VAL A 53 2.15 -0.51 -19.69
C VAL A 53 0.64 -0.38 -19.52
N GLU A 54 -0.06 -0.13 -20.62
CA GLU A 54 -1.47 0.30 -20.64
C GLU A 54 -2.31 -0.33 -19.52
N GLY A 55 -2.79 0.52 -18.60
CA GLY A 55 -3.70 0.13 -17.52
C GLY A 55 -3.09 -0.01 -16.12
N VAL A 56 -1.75 -0.03 -15.95
CA VAL A 56 -1.12 -0.03 -14.62
C VAL A 56 -0.79 1.40 -14.20
N ARG A 57 -1.47 1.90 -13.16
CA ARG A 57 -1.18 3.21 -12.54
C ARG A 57 -0.55 3.00 -11.16
N LEU A 58 0.07 4.07 -10.65
CA LEU A 58 0.65 4.09 -9.31
C LEU A 58 -0.41 3.72 -8.25
N HIS A 59 -0.13 2.69 -7.45
CA HIS A 59 -1.00 2.29 -6.35
C HIS A 59 -0.26 1.54 -5.26
N TYR A 60 -0.82 1.57 -4.05
CA TYR A 60 -0.46 0.66 -2.98
C TYR A 60 -1.38 -0.56 -3.02
N SER A 61 -0.87 -1.71 -2.58
CA SER A 61 -1.74 -2.88 -2.42
C SER A 61 -2.88 -2.62 -1.45
N GLY A 62 -4.07 -3.08 -1.81
CA GLY A 62 -5.24 -3.11 -0.94
C GLY A 62 -5.82 -1.76 -0.52
N ASN A 63 -5.30 -0.63 -1.03
CA ASN A 63 -5.71 0.73 -0.64
C ASN A 63 -5.47 1.10 0.83
N PHE A 64 -4.47 0.48 1.47
CA PHE A 64 -4.03 0.86 2.82
C PHE A 64 -2.81 1.78 2.72
N TRP A 65 -3.03 3.08 2.95
CA TRP A 65 -1.97 4.09 2.92
C TRP A 65 -2.32 5.32 3.75
N TRP A 66 -1.28 6.01 4.21
CA TRP A 66 -1.35 7.34 4.79
C TRP A 66 -0.96 8.39 3.74
N ALA A 67 -1.49 9.60 3.88
CA ALA A 67 -1.08 10.75 3.08
C ALA A 67 -0.98 12.01 3.92
N ARG A 68 -0.16 12.94 3.44
CA ARG A 68 -0.21 14.32 3.91
C ARG A 68 -1.49 14.98 3.40
N ALA A 69 -2.08 15.83 4.23
CA ALA A 69 -3.31 16.54 3.89
C ALA A 69 -3.17 17.39 2.61
N ASP A 70 -2.04 18.08 2.44
CA ASP A 70 -1.78 18.93 1.27
C ASP A 70 -1.56 18.14 -0.01
N TYR A 71 -1.06 16.90 0.06
CA TYR A 71 -1.06 16.00 -1.08
C TYR A 71 -2.46 15.49 -1.40
N TYR A 72 -3.21 15.05 -0.38
CA TYR A 72 -4.57 14.56 -0.55
C TYR A 72 -5.48 15.59 -1.24
N LEU A 73 -5.34 16.88 -0.89
CA LEU A 73 -6.09 17.98 -1.50
C LEU A 73 -5.73 18.26 -2.97
N ARG A 74 -4.61 17.71 -3.46
CA ARG A 74 -4.18 17.79 -4.87
C ARG A 74 -4.58 16.57 -5.70
N LEU A 75 -5.17 15.54 -5.08
CA LEU A 75 -5.73 14.40 -5.80
C LEU A 75 -6.97 14.82 -6.59
N ASP A 76 -7.34 14.01 -7.58
CA ASP A 76 -8.54 14.26 -8.37
C ASP A 76 -9.78 14.34 -7.47
N ALA A 77 -10.61 15.36 -7.66
CA ALA A 77 -11.83 15.53 -6.85
C ALA A 77 -12.86 14.40 -7.04
N LYS A 78 -12.68 13.57 -8.08
CA LYS A 78 -13.57 12.46 -8.41
C LYS A 78 -12.76 11.21 -8.71
N ILE A 79 -13.14 10.12 -8.07
CA ILE A 79 -12.72 8.77 -8.47
C ILE A 79 -13.58 8.37 -9.67
N GLY A 80 -12.96 7.82 -10.72
CA GLY A 80 -13.69 7.34 -11.90
C GLY A 80 -14.61 6.15 -11.60
N SER A 81 -15.37 5.71 -12.60
CA SER A 81 -16.38 4.66 -12.47
C SER A 81 -15.86 3.25 -12.70
N ASN A 82 -14.60 3.07 -13.11
CA ASN A 82 -14.03 1.75 -13.35
C ASN A 82 -13.69 1.06 -12.04
N TYR A 83 -13.71 -0.28 -12.06
CA TYR A 83 -13.44 -1.11 -10.89
C TYR A 83 -12.08 -0.80 -10.21
N LEU A 84 -11.06 -0.46 -11.01
CA LEU A 84 -9.70 -0.17 -10.51
C LEU A 84 -9.47 1.30 -10.18
N ASP A 85 -10.39 2.22 -10.50
CA ASP A 85 -10.18 3.65 -10.25
C ASP A 85 -9.95 3.99 -8.76
N PRO A 86 -10.63 3.35 -7.78
CA PRO A 86 -10.31 3.54 -6.37
C PRO A 86 -8.90 3.05 -5.99
N GLU A 87 -8.35 2.07 -6.71
CA GLU A 87 -6.99 1.54 -6.46
C GLU A 87 -5.92 2.52 -6.93
N PHE A 88 -6.20 3.22 -8.02
CA PHE A 88 -5.30 4.18 -8.62
C PHE A 88 -5.46 5.60 -8.08
N TYR A 89 -6.40 5.81 -7.15
CA TYR A 89 -6.72 7.14 -6.62
C TYR A 89 -5.50 7.87 -6.04
N VAL A 90 -4.62 7.12 -5.35
CA VAL A 90 -3.40 7.69 -4.75
C VAL A 90 -2.42 8.26 -5.78
N GLY A 91 -2.48 7.82 -7.03
CA GLY A 91 -1.66 8.29 -8.14
C GLY A 91 -2.36 9.29 -9.05
N SER A 92 -3.53 9.81 -8.67
CA SER A 92 -4.34 10.71 -9.50
C SER A 92 -3.82 12.16 -9.49
N GLY A 93 -3.13 12.60 -8.44
CA GLY A 93 -2.54 13.93 -8.36
C GLY A 93 -1.15 14.04 -8.98
N ASP A 94 -0.74 15.27 -9.30
CA ASP A 94 0.55 15.54 -9.95
C ASP A 94 1.77 15.23 -9.05
N ASN A 95 2.69 14.43 -9.58
CA ASN A 95 4.06 14.21 -9.09
C ASN A 95 4.20 13.98 -7.57
N GLY A 96 3.38 13.09 -7.01
CA GLY A 96 3.50 12.67 -5.61
C GLY A 96 4.79 11.90 -5.31
N ARG A 97 5.41 12.16 -4.16
CA ARG A 97 6.51 11.35 -3.64
C ARG A 97 5.94 10.25 -2.75
N HIS A 98 5.99 9.01 -3.23
CA HIS A 98 5.37 7.87 -2.57
C HIS A 98 6.44 6.97 -1.93
N PHE A 99 6.20 6.52 -0.70
CA PHE A 99 7.10 5.60 0.01
C PHE A 99 6.40 4.27 0.31
N SER A 100 7.10 3.16 0.09
CA SER A 100 6.66 1.82 0.50
C SER A 100 7.48 1.38 1.72
N LEU A 101 6.81 1.19 2.86
CA LEU A 101 7.44 0.69 4.10
C LEU A 101 7.99 -0.72 3.93
N TRP A 102 7.34 -1.51 3.09
CA TRP A 102 7.67 -2.89 2.81
C TRP A 102 7.34 -3.22 1.37
N GLN A 103 8.07 -4.19 0.81
CA GLN A 103 7.81 -4.80 -0.49
C GLN A 103 7.86 -6.32 -0.28
N SER A 104 6.69 -6.95 -0.26
CA SER A 104 6.52 -8.36 0.05
C SER A 104 7.12 -9.28 -1.01
N GLN A 105 7.13 -8.82 -2.26
CA GLN A 105 7.52 -9.60 -3.45
C GLN A 105 6.76 -10.94 -3.57
N ASN A 106 5.60 -11.03 -2.92
CA ASN A 106 4.79 -12.24 -2.82
C ASN A 106 3.51 -12.09 -3.65
N ASP A 107 3.15 -13.12 -4.41
CA ASP A 107 1.85 -13.18 -5.07
C ASP A 107 0.77 -13.58 -4.04
N MET A 108 0.15 -12.57 -3.45
CA MET A 108 -0.82 -12.68 -2.35
C MET A 108 -2.09 -13.45 -2.71
N TYR A 109 -2.35 -13.68 -4.00
CA TYR A 109 -3.45 -14.53 -4.43
C TYR A 109 -3.08 -16.01 -4.41
N LYS A 110 -1.79 -16.34 -4.53
CA LYS A 110 -1.28 -17.72 -4.64
C LYS A 110 -0.66 -18.24 -3.35
N ALA A 111 -0.08 -17.38 -2.53
CA ALA A 111 0.66 -17.79 -1.34
C ALA A 111 0.31 -16.95 -0.11
N GLU A 112 0.18 -17.63 1.04
CA GLU A 112 0.00 -17.00 2.35
C GLU A 112 1.20 -16.13 2.72
N TYR A 113 0.94 -15.00 3.40
CA TYR A 113 1.98 -14.10 3.90
C TYR A 113 1.81 -13.83 5.42
N PRO A 114 1.98 -14.85 6.28
CA PRO A 114 1.83 -14.72 7.73
C PRO A 114 2.95 -13.87 8.39
N PRO A 115 2.73 -13.43 9.65
CA PRO A 115 3.62 -12.52 10.39
C PRO A 115 5.11 -12.83 10.34
N LYS A 116 5.49 -14.12 10.42
CA LYS A 116 6.90 -14.57 10.38
C LYS A 116 7.72 -13.99 9.22
N PHE A 117 7.08 -13.57 8.12
CA PHE A 117 7.78 -12.99 6.97
C PHE A 117 8.11 -11.49 7.11
N PHE A 118 7.46 -10.78 8.03
CA PHE A 118 7.59 -9.32 8.16
C PHE A 118 7.73 -8.80 9.60
N THR A 119 7.46 -9.62 10.62
CA THR A 119 7.70 -9.26 12.03
C THR A 119 9.14 -9.52 12.45
N ASP A 120 9.74 -10.63 12.00
CA ASP A 120 11.09 -11.05 12.42
C ASP A 120 12.18 -10.29 11.65
N ALA A 121 11.82 -9.69 10.52
CA ALA A 121 12.69 -8.85 9.71
C ALA A 121 12.73 -7.37 10.16
N ALA A 122 11.94 -7.01 11.18
CA ALA A 122 11.98 -5.69 11.81
C ALA A 122 12.78 -5.77 13.13
N PRO A 123 14.10 -5.69 13.02
CA PRO A 123 14.74 -4.52 13.63
C PRO A 123 15.85 -3.96 12.74
N GLY A 124 15.62 -2.77 12.18
CA GLY A 124 16.66 -1.95 11.56
C GLY A 124 17.01 -2.31 10.11
N VAL A 125 16.70 -1.38 9.20
CA VAL A 125 17.40 -1.10 7.93
C VAL A 125 17.88 -2.33 7.13
N ARG A 126 17.19 -2.64 6.03
CA ARG A 126 17.85 -3.29 4.88
C ARG A 126 17.60 -2.52 3.59
N HIS A 127 18.67 -1.84 3.20
CA HIS A 127 19.06 -1.40 1.87
C HIS A 127 18.11 -0.49 1.07
N TRP A 128 18.41 0.80 1.16
CA TRP A 128 18.44 1.66 -0.02
C TRP A 128 19.42 1.05 -1.03
N LEU A 129 18.91 0.53 -2.15
CA LEU A 129 19.69 0.22 -3.33
C LEU A 129 19.01 0.88 -4.53
N LEU A 130 19.49 2.08 -4.86
CA LEU A 130 19.67 2.50 -6.23
C LEU A 130 21.10 3.04 -6.32
N SER A 131 21.96 2.20 -6.90
CA SER A 131 23.19 2.60 -7.59
C SER A 131 22.83 3.34 -8.88
#